data_AF-A0A6P4BR23-F1
#
_entry.id   AF-A0A6P4BR23-F1
#
_cell.length_a   1.000
_cell.length_b   1.000
_cell.length_c   1.000
_cell.angle_alpha   90.00
_cell.angle_beta   90.00
_cell.angle_gamma   90.00
#
_symmetry.space_group_name_H-M   'P 1'
#
loop_
_entity.id
_entity.type
_entity.pdbx_description
1 polymer ?
#
loop_
_entity_poly.entity_id
_entity_poly.type
_entity_poly.pdbx_seq_one_letter_code
_entity_poly.pdbx_strand_id
1 'polypeptide(L)'
;MRVWVCVCLKKLLQTHSHQRKHNGVYVICFQLMGCCQSNSSRHNYPRPLTVASSPNGANNNNNNNTVVTGASAAASAALDVPPFSEFSLSDLKSATNGFSSDHIVSESGDKAPNVVYKGRLNNHNRRLIAVKRFSKSAWPDPKQFADEAWSVGKLRHPRLANLIGYCCDGDERLLVAEYMPNDTLAKHLFHWENQTIEWSMRLRVALSITQALDYCSNKGHPLYHDLNAYRVLFDENGDPRISCFGLIKNSRDGKSYSTNLAYTPPEYLRNGRVTPESVIFSFGTVLLDLLSGKHIPPSHALDMIRGKNILRLMDSHLEGNFSTDEATVVFDLASKCLQYEPRERPKINDLVTTLSRLQNKPDVPSYVMLGIPKHEEAPAPPTPQHPLSPMGDACSRMDLTAIHQILLMTHYKDDEGTNELSFQEWTQQMRDMLEARKRGDLAFRDKDFKTSIECYSQFIDVGTMVSPTVYARRSLCYLFCDQPDAALRDAMQAQLVYPDWATAFYMQAVALSKLNMDKDAADMLNEAASLEEKRQRGGK
;
A
#
# COMPACT_ATOMS: atom_id res chain seq x y z
N MET A 1 -17.15 -44.80 39.53
CA MET A 1 -17.75 -43.91 38.50
C MET A 1 -16.89 -44.05 37.23
N ARG A 2 -17.37 -44.04 35.95
CA ARG A 2 -18.40 -43.24 35.24
C ARG A 2 -18.01 -41.76 35.09
N VAL A 3 -18.26 -40.99 34.01
CA VAL A 3 -18.85 -41.11 32.64
C VAL A 3 -18.60 -39.71 32.00
N TRP A 4 -18.35 -39.38 30.71
CA TRP A 4 -18.11 -40.02 29.39
C TRP A 4 -17.69 -38.86 28.41
N VAL A 5 -17.33 -38.96 27.13
CA VAL A 5 -16.63 -39.93 26.23
C VAL A 5 -16.40 -39.20 24.89
N CYS A 6 -15.29 -39.43 24.19
CA CYS A 6 -15.10 -38.98 22.79
C CYS A 6 -15.67 -40.00 21.80
N VAL A 7 -16.37 -39.57 20.74
CA VAL A 7 -16.34 -40.16 19.38
C VAL A 7 -17.24 -39.37 18.42
N CYS A 8 -16.70 -38.96 17.26
CA CYS A 8 -17.40 -38.97 15.96
C CYS A 8 -16.47 -38.59 14.78
N LEU A 9 -15.34 -39.29 14.62
CA LEU A 9 -14.46 -39.13 13.45
C LEU A 9 -14.03 -40.47 12.84
N LYS A 10 -15.01 -41.30 12.43
CA LYS A 10 -14.80 -42.49 11.58
C LYS A 10 -16.14 -43.09 11.12
N LYS A 11 -16.59 -42.76 9.90
CA LYS A 11 -17.53 -43.58 9.10
C LYS A 11 -17.68 -43.05 7.67
N LEU A 12 -16.95 -43.65 6.72
CA LEU A 12 -17.33 -43.93 5.31
C LEU A 12 -16.08 -44.20 4.44
N LEU A 13 -15.53 -45.41 4.58
CA LEU A 13 -14.75 -46.08 3.53
C LEU A 13 -14.98 -47.59 3.66
N GLN A 14 -14.92 -48.29 2.52
CA GLN A 14 -15.10 -49.74 2.32
C GLN A 14 -16.54 -50.29 2.31
N THR A 15 -17.14 -50.26 1.12
CA THR A 15 -17.66 -51.48 0.48
C THR A 15 -16.95 -51.68 -0.86
N HIS A 16 -16.77 -52.95 -1.27
CA HIS A 16 -16.18 -53.38 -2.56
C HIS A 16 -17.18 -53.13 -3.71
N SER A 17 -16.84 -53.12 -5.01
CA SER A 17 -15.62 -52.93 -5.83
C SER A 17 -16.12 -52.79 -7.29
N HIS A 18 -15.47 -52.17 -8.28
CA HIS A 18 -14.24 -52.61 -8.95
C HIS A 18 -13.94 -51.66 -10.16
N GLN A 19 -12.79 -51.84 -10.84
CA GLN A 19 -12.39 -51.27 -12.16
C GLN A 19 -11.99 -49.78 -12.32
N ARG A 20 -10.68 -49.63 -12.61
CA ARG A 20 -10.01 -48.74 -13.59
C ARG A 20 -9.84 -47.22 -13.30
N LYS A 21 -8.66 -46.73 -13.68
CA LYS A 21 -8.23 -45.32 -13.70
C LYS A 21 -8.78 -44.62 -14.95
N HIS A 22 -9.16 -43.34 -14.84
CA HIS A 22 -8.65 -42.27 -15.71
C HIS A 22 -9.02 -40.87 -15.15
N ASN A 23 -8.49 -39.83 -15.79
CA ASN A 23 -8.32 -38.47 -15.28
C ASN A 23 -9.62 -37.70 -14.94
N GLY A 24 -9.57 -36.93 -13.85
CA GLY A 24 -9.92 -35.49 -13.90
C GLY A 24 -11.37 -35.06 -13.57
N VAL A 25 -11.46 -34.10 -12.64
CA VAL A 25 -12.59 -33.18 -12.38
C VAL A 25 -13.94 -33.81 -11.99
N TYR A 26 -14.29 -33.69 -10.70
CA TYR A 26 -15.68 -33.82 -10.25
C TYR A 26 -16.40 -32.47 -10.35
N VAL A 27 -17.40 -32.38 -11.24
CA VAL A 27 -18.42 -31.32 -11.21
C VAL A 27 -19.63 -31.84 -10.45
N ILE A 28 -19.90 -31.30 -9.25
CA ILE A 28 -21.15 -31.58 -8.53
C ILE A 28 -22.26 -30.70 -9.10
N CYS A 29 -23.01 -31.25 -10.04
CA CYS A 29 -24.14 -30.57 -10.67
C CYS A 29 -25.43 -30.86 -9.88
N PHE A 30 -26.02 -29.85 -9.23
CA PHE A 30 -27.37 -29.96 -8.67
C PHE A 30 -28.40 -29.77 -9.79
N GLN A 31 -29.07 -30.86 -10.18
CA GLN A 31 -30.21 -30.80 -11.10
C GLN A 31 -31.44 -30.26 -10.37
N LEU A 32 -31.95 -29.12 -10.84
CA LEU A 32 -33.35 -28.73 -10.69
C LEU A 32 -34.04 -28.90 -12.04
N MET A 33 -35.04 -29.79 -12.10
CA MET A 33 -35.88 -29.92 -13.30
C MET A 33 -36.90 -28.78 -13.36
N GLY A 34 -37.04 -28.18 -14.54
CA GLY A 34 -38.01 -27.12 -14.81
C GLY A 34 -38.27 -27.02 -16.31
N CYS A 35 -39.20 -27.84 -16.81
CA CYS A 35 -39.53 -27.87 -18.24
C CYS A 35 -40.39 -26.67 -18.63
N CYS A 36 -39.95 -25.90 -19.62
CA CYS A 36 -40.81 -25.10 -20.49
C CYS A 36 -40.22 -25.09 -21.91
N GLN A 37 -41.08 -25.09 -22.93
CA GLN A 37 -40.68 -25.34 -24.32
C GLN A 37 -40.42 -24.04 -25.10
N SER A 38 -39.49 -24.16 -26.06
CA SER A 38 -39.49 -23.56 -27.39
C SER A 38 -40.20 -22.21 -27.61
N ASN A 39 -39.44 -21.20 -28.05
CA ASN A 39 -39.49 -20.91 -29.48
C ASN A 39 -38.22 -20.23 -30.02
N SER A 40 -38.01 -20.36 -31.34
CA SER A 40 -36.84 -19.82 -32.04
C SER A 40 -37.27 -18.79 -33.09
N SER A 41 -36.78 -17.56 -32.96
CA SER A 41 -36.92 -16.51 -33.98
C SER A 41 -35.66 -15.68 -34.07
N ARG A 42 -35.13 -15.55 -35.30
CA ARG A 42 -34.10 -14.56 -35.65
C ARG A 42 -34.75 -13.18 -35.81
N HIS A 43 -34.03 -12.09 -35.52
CA HIS A 43 -33.97 -10.96 -36.45
C HIS A 43 -32.83 -9.97 -36.16
N ASN A 44 -32.60 -9.07 -37.12
CA ASN A 44 -31.37 -8.33 -37.31
C ASN A 44 -31.29 -7.02 -36.51
N TYR A 45 -30.06 -6.55 -36.28
CA TYR A 45 -29.77 -5.15 -35.98
C TYR A 45 -30.13 -4.23 -37.16
N PRO A 46 -30.50 -2.97 -36.87
CA PRO A 46 -30.10 -1.81 -37.66
C PRO A 46 -28.96 -1.03 -36.98
N ARG A 47 -28.08 -0.41 -37.78
CA ARG A 47 -27.14 0.64 -37.31
C ARG A 47 -27.80 2.04 -37.43
N PRO A 48 -27.26 3.09 -36.78
CA PRO A 48 -27.99 4.35 -36.58
C PRO A 48 -28.00 5.27 -37.81
N LEU A 49 -28.98 6.18 -37.85
CA LEU A 49 -29.04 7.30 -38.80
C LEU A 49 -28.26 8.50 -38.26
N THR A 50 -27.41 9.06 -39.10
CA THR A 50 -26.76 10.37 -38.92
C THR A 50 -27.74 11.50 -39.24
N VAL A 51 -27.70 12.59 -38.46
CA VAL A 51 -28.33 13.87 -38.82
C VAL A 51 -27.25 14.96 -38.82
N ALA A 52 -27.33 15.89 -39.77
CA ALA A 52 -26.23 16.79 -40.11
C ALA A 52 -26.15 18.07 -39.26
N SER A 53 -24.95 18.64 -39.23
CA SER A 53 -24.65 19.98 -38.72
C SER A 53 -24.89 21.07 -39.77
N SER A 54 -25.42 22.23 -39.38
CA SER A 54 -25.11 23.55 -39.97
C SER A 54 -25.73 24.69 -39.13
N PRO A 55 -25.28 25.95 -39.26
CA PRO A 55 -25.25 26.88 -38.12
C PRO A 55 -26.10 28.15 -38.30
N ASN A 56 -26.23 28.92 -37.20
CA ASN A 56 -25.99 30.37 -37.11
C ASN A 56 -26.30 30.86 -35.68
N GLY A 57 -25.87 32.06 -35.32
CA GLY A 57 -26.23 32.69 -34.04
C GLY A 57 -26.02 34.20 -34.04
N ALA A 58 -26.67 34.90 -33.09
CA ALA A 58 -26.38 36.28 -32.70
C ALA A 58 -27.12 36.66 -31.39
N ASN A 59 -26.42 37.44 -30.55
CA ASN A 59 -26.86 38.38 -29.51
C ASN A 59 -28.33 38.39 -29.01
N ASN A 60 -28.50 38.42 -27.68
CA ASN A 60 -28.70 39.71 -27.00
C ASN A 60 -28.46 39.68 -25.47
N ASN A 61 -28.24 40.86 -24.89
CA ASN A 61 -28.00 41.09 -23.46
C ASN A 61 -29.32 41.31 -22.67
N ASN A 62 -29.34 41.00 -21.36
CA ASN A 62 -29.38 42.04 -20.30
C ASN A 62 -29.55 41.50 -18.85
N ASN A 63 -28.66 41.98 -17.98
CA ASN A 63 -28.91 42.57 -16.65
C ASN A 63 -29.59 41.78 -15.49
N ASN A 64 -28.74 41.45 -14.49
CA ASN A 64 -28.71 42.07 -13.13
C ASN A 64 -28.96 41.22 -11.86
N ASN A 65 -28.09 41.50 -10.88
CA ASN A 65 -28.26 41.52 -9.42
C ASN A 65 -28.42 40.22 -8.63
N THR A 66 -27.26 39.61 -8.37
CA THR A 66 -26.75 39.22 -7.03
C THR A 66 -27.67 39.38 -5.80
N VAL A 67 -27.77 38.30 -5.01
CA VAL A 67 -27.71 38.35 -3.53
C VAL A 67 -26.66 37.33 -3.08
N VAL A 68 -25.90 37.65 -2.03
CA VAL A 68 -24.76 36.86 -1.54
C VAL A 68 -25.19 35.83 -0.51
N THR A 69 -24.75 34.57 -0.66
CA THR A 69 -24.55 33.62 0.44
C THR A 69 -23.13 33.05 0.37
N GLY A 70 -22.51 32.87 1.53
CA GLY A 70 -21.06 32.67 1.62
C GLY A 70 -20.59 31.27 1.21
N ALA A 71 -19.68 31.21 0.23
CA ALA A 71 -18.90 30.01 -0.10
C ALA A 71 -17.41 30.37 -0.18
N SER A 72 -16.62 29.87 0.77
CA SER A 72 -15.15 29.84 0.72
C SER A 72 -14.60 28.79 1.70
N ALA A 73 -13.38 28.29 1.45
CA ALA A 73 -12.62 27.32 2.25
C ALA A 73 -12.88 25.80 2.05
N ALA A 74 -13.26 25.35 0.84
CA ALA A 74 -13.24 23.91 0.48
C ALA A 74 -12.88 23.61 -0.99
N ALA A 75 -12.30 24.56 -1.72
CA ALA A 75 -11.98 24.41 -3.15
C ALA A 75 -10.49 24.14 -3.36
N SER A 76 -10.19 22.99 -3.97
CA SER A 76 -8.87 22.57 -4.50
C SER A 76 -7.65 22.82 -3.59
N ALA A 77 -7.44 21.92 -2.63
CA ALA A 77 -6.11 21.34 -2.52
C ALA A 77 -5.84 20.58 -3.83
N ALA A 78 -4.78 20.94 -4.56
CA ALA A 78 -4.42 20.22 -5.78
C ALA A 78 -3.92 18.82 -5.39
N LEU A 79 -4.56 17.77 -5.90
CA LEU A 79 -4.06 16.41 -5.76
C LEU A 79 -2.71 16.31 -6.48
N ASP A 80 -1.61 16.02 -5.76
CA ASP A 80 -0.29 15.68 -6.33
C ASP A 80 -0.29 14.25 -6.94
N VAL A 81 -1.34 13.96 -7.70
CA VAL A 81 -1.50 12.75 -8.49
C VAL A 81 -1.01 13.10 -9.90
N PRO A 82 0.01 12.41 -10.42
CA PRO A 82 0.61 12.76 -11.70
C PRO A 82 -0.38 12.58 -12.86
N PRO A 83 -0.11 13.23 -14.02
CA PRO A 83 -0.85 12.95 -15.24
C PRO A 83 -0.76 11.47 -15.59
N PHE A 84 -1.89 10.89 -16.00
CA PHE A 84 -1.94 9.49 -16.40
C PHE A 84 -1.05 9.24 -17.63
N SER A 85 -0.20 8.22 -17.56
CA SER A 85 0.87 7.98 -18.53
C SER A 85 1.11 6.50 -18.80
N GLU A 86 1.70 6.19 -19.96
CA GLU A 86 2.24 4.86 -20.24
C GLU A 86 3.68 4.78 -19.71
N PHE A 87 3.98 3.68 -19.00
CA PHE A 87 5.30 3.37 -18.43
C PHE A 87 5.96 2.29 -19.28
N SER A 88 7.29 2.31 -19.41
CA SER A 88 7.98 1.18 -20.03
C SER A 88 8.03 -0.02 -19.08
N LEU A 89 8.08 -1.22 -19.66
CA LEU A 89 8.29 -2.45 -18.88
C LEU A 89 9.65 -2.45 -18.16
N SER A 90 10.64 -1.72 -18.69
CA SER A 90 11.96 -1.57 -18.06
C SER A 90 11.87 -0.76 -16.76
N ASP A 91 11.13 0.36 -16.78
CA ASP A 91 10.93 1.21 -15.60
C ASP A 91 10.21 0.44 -14.49
N LEU A 92 9.15 -0.30 -14.83
CA LEU A 92 8.37 -1.06 -13.86
C LEU A 92 9.12 -2.28 -13.33
N LYS A 93 9.95 -2.95 -14.15
CA LYS A 93 10.89 -3.99 -13.67
C LYS A 93 11.90 -3.40 -12.70
N SER A 94 12.50 -2.25 -13.03
CA SER A 94 13.49 -1.59 -12.18
C SER A 94 12.88 -1.13 -10.86
N ALA A 95 11.68 -0.53 -10.91
CA ALA A 95 10.96 -0.05 -9.75
C ALA A 95 10.49 -1.15 -8.79
N THR A 96 10.28 -2.38 -9.27
CA THR A 96 9.77 -3.53 -8.49
C THR A 96 10.82 -4.61 -8.23
N ASN A 97 12.12 -4.29 -8.40
CA ASN A 97 13.24 -5.23 -8.29
C ASN A 97 13.01 -6.53 -9.10
N GLY A 98 12.71 -6.39 -10.38
CA GLY A 98 12.43 -7.50 -11.30
C GLY A 98 11.07 -8.18 -11.12
N PHE A 99 10.12 -7.54 -10.41
CA PHE A 99 8.91 -8.15 -9.84
C PHE A 99 9.22 -9.21 -8.77
N SER A 100 10.11 -8.91 -7.81
CA SER A 100 10.46 -9.84 -6.73
C SER A 100 9.23 -10.25 -5.89
N SER A 101 9.25 -11.50 -5.39
CA SER A 101 8.31 -12.01 -4.39
C SER A 101 8.23 -11.12 -3.15
N ASP A 102 9.35 -10.54 -2.74
CA ASP A 102 9.50 -9.78 -1.49
C ASP A 102 8.79 -8.42 -1.57
N HIS A 103 8.45 -8.00 -2.80
CA HIS A 103 7.69 -6.79 -3.09
C HIS A 103 6.18 -7.07 -3.23
N ILE A 104 5.70 -8.30 -3.10
CA ILE A 104 4.27 -8.62 -3.23
C ILE A 104 3.50 -8.10 -2.01
N VAL A 105 2.48 -7.28 -2.27
CA VAL A 105 1.58 -6.72 -1.24
C VAL A 105 0.14 -7.26 -1.33
N SER A 106 -0.15 -8.11 -2.31
CA SER A 106 -1.41 -8.85 -2.39
C SER A 106 -1.36 -10.14 -1.57
N GLU A 107 -2.24 -10.28 -0.59
CA GLU A 107 -2.30 -11.40 0.38
C GLU A 107 -2.30 -12.81 -0.25
N SER A 108 -2.80 -12.95 -1.48
CA SER A 108 -2.84 -14.23 -2.21
C SER A 108 -1.47 -14.69 -2.78
N GLY A 109 -0.40 -13.92 -2.57
CA GLY A 109 0.98 -14.30 -2.88
C GLY A 109 1.31 -14.40 -4.37
N ASP A 110 2.41 -15.12 -4.65
CA ASP A 110 3.01 -15.34 -5.98
C ASP A 110 2.08 -16.07 -6.96
N LYS A 111 1.24 -16.99 -6.45
CA LYS A 111 0.36 -17.86 -7.23
C LYS A 111 -0.99 -17.23 -7.60
N ALA A 112 -1.21 -15.97 -7.24
CA ALA A 112 -2.45 -15.27 -7.57
C ALA A 112 -2.52 -14.88 -9.05
N PRO A 113 -3.68 -14.98 -9.73
CA PRO A 113 -3.82 -14.58 -11.13
C PRO A 113 -3.75 -13.05 -11.37
N ASN A 114 -3.61 -12.25 -10.31
CA ASN A 114 -3.63 -10.79 -10.31
C ASN A 114 -2.72 -10.23 -9.18
N VAL A 115 -1.43 -10.55 -9.21
CA VAL A 115 -0.46 -10.14 -8.17
C VAL A 115 -0.29 -8.60 -8.15
N VAL A 116 -0.14 -8.02 -6.96
CA VAL A 116 0.18 -6.59 -6.78
C VAL A 116 1.54 -6.44 -6.12
N TYR A 117 2.43 -5.67 -6.74
CA TYR A 117 3.79 -5.39 -6.28
C TYR A 117 3.92 -3.94 -5.79
N LYS A 118 4.66 -3.73 -4.69
CA LYS A 118 5.16 -2.42 -4.24
C LYS A 118 6.39 -2.05 -5.07
N GLY A 119 6.32 -0.97 -5.82
CA GLY A 119 7.46 -0.40 -6.53
C GLY A 119 7.88 0.97 -5.98
N ARG A 120 9.08 1.41 -6.37
CA ARG A 120 9.56 2.78 -6.18
C ARG A 120 10.15 3.28 -7.49
N LEU A 121 9.59 4.37 -8.04
CA LEU A 121 10.09 4.94 -9.30
C LEU A 121 11.49 5.54 -9.12
N ASN A 122 12.31 5.45 -10.18
CA ASN A 122 13.67 6.00 -10.21
C ASN A 122 13.71 7.48 -10.66
N ASN A 123 12.56 8.16 -10.70
CA ASN A 123 12.48 9.59 -10.98
C ASN A 123 12.82 10.43 -9.74
N HIS A 124 13.03 11.74 -9.92
CA HIS A 124 13.50 12.65 -8.86
C HIS A 124 12.68 12.60 -7.56
N ASN A 125 11.37 12.36 -7.65
CA ASN A 125 10.47 12.31 -6.49
C ASN A 125 10.42 10.93 -5.79
N ARG A 126 11.17 9.93 -6.29
CA ARG A 126 11.27 8.55 -5.77
C ARG A 126 9.91 7.92 -5.37
N ARG A 127 8.84 8.23 -6.11
CA ARG A 127 7.45 7.97 -5.70
C ARG A 127 7.16 6.47 -5.56
N LEU A 128 6.52 6.08 -4.45
CA LEU A 128 6.04 4.71 -4.23
C LEU A 128 4.80 4.42 -5.09
N ILE A 129 4.76 3.23 -5.68
CA ILE A 129 3.72 2.80 -6.62
C ILE A 129 3.19 1.40 -6.30
N ALA A 130 1.92 1.16 -6.59
CA ALA A 130 1.35 -0.18 -6.61
C ALA A 130 1.22 -0.64 -8.07
N VAL A 131 1.86 -1.76 -8.43
CA VAL A 131 1.84 -2.33 -9.78
C VAL A 131 1.03 -3.63 -9.77
N LYS A 132 -0.19 -3.60 -10.32
CA LYS A 132 -1.03 -4.79 -10.49
C LYS A 132 -0.72 -5.45 -11.84
N ARG A 133 -0.30 -6.71 -11.81
CA ARG A 133 0.06 -7.51 -13.00
C ARG A 133 -1.03 -8.53 -13.29
N PHE A 134 -1.62 -8.44 -14.48
CA PHE A 134 -2.66 -9.37 -14.94
C PHE A 134 -2.04 -10.48 -15.78
N SER A 135 -2.70 -11.64 -15.81
CA SER A 135 -2.36 -12.69 -16.78
C SER A 135 -2.76 -12.28 -18.21
N LYS A 136 -1.99 -12.73 -19.21
CA LYS A 136 -2.28 -12.53 -20.65
C LYS A 136 -3.70 -12.98 -21.05
N SER A 137 -4.24 -14.00 -20.39
CA SER A 137 -5.59 -14.51 -20.63
C SER A 137 -6.71 -13.62 -20.07
N ALA A 138 -6.42 -12.76 -19.08
CA ALA A 138 -7.38 -11.77 -18.59
C ALA A 138 -7.59 -10.64 -19.61
N TRP A 139 -6.50 -10.14 -20.21
CA TRP A 139 -6.48 -9.00 -21.14
C TRP A 139 -5.69 -9.30 -22.42
N PRO A 140 -6.22 -10.17 -23.31
CA PRO A 140 -5.49 -10.59 -24.51
C PRO A 140 -5.31 -9.46 -25.53
N ASP A 141 -6.29 -8.55 -25.66
CA ASP A 141 -6.21 -7.38 -26.53
C ASP A 141 -5.46 -6.23 -25.81
N PRO A 142 -4.26 -5.83 -26.30
CA PRO A 142 -3.49 -4.75 -25.69
C PRO A 142 -4.17 -3.38 -25.82
N LYS A 143 -4.90 -3.15 -26.91
CA LYS A 143 -5.59 -1.88 -27.13
C LYS A 143 -6.81 -1.79 -26.22
N GLN A 144 -7.60 -2.86 -26.09
CA GLN A 144 -8.75 -2.86 -25.17
C GLN A 144 -8.32 -2.61 -23.72
N PHE A 145 -7.16 -3.14 -23.31
CA PHE A 145 -6.58 -2.86 -22.00
C PHE A 145 -6.15 -1.39 -21.86
N ALA A 146 -5.42 -0.84 -22.85
CA ALA A 146 -4.99 0.56 -22.83
C ALA A 146 -6.17 1.54 -22.87
N ASP A 147 -7.20 1.29 -23.68
CA ASP A 147 -8.41 2.12 -23.76
C ASP A 147 -9.18 2.13 -22.42
N GLU A 148 -9.35 0.99 -21.75
CA GLU A 148 -10.01 0.92 -20.43
C GLU A 148 -9.15 1.54 -19.32
N ALA A 149 -7.83 1.29 -19.33
CA ALA A 149 -6.88 1.90 -18.40
C ALA A 149 -6.85 3.44 -18.57
N TRP A 150 -6.88 3.95 -19.80
CA TRP A 150 -6.94 5.39 -20.09
C TRP A 150 -8.32 6.00 -19.75
N SER A 151 -9.39 5.21 -19.76
CA SER A 151 -10.70 5.67 -19.27
C SER A 151 -10.68 5.85 -17.74
N VAL A 152 -10.25 4.82 -16.99
CA VAL A 152 -10.12 4.89 -15.52
C VAL A 152 -9.02 5.87 -15.08
N GLY A 153 -7.96 6.03 -15.87
CA GLY A 153 -6.86 6.97 -15.64
C GLY A 153 -7.26 8.46 -15.64
N LYS A 154 -8.45 8.80 -16.16
CA LYS A 154 -9.02 10.15 -16.07
C LYS A 154 -9.69 10.44 -14.72
N LEU A 155 -9.96 9.41 -13.92
CA LEU A 155 -10.58 9.55 -12.61
C LEU A 155 -9.54 10.09 -11.61
N ARG A 156 -9.90 11.17 -10.91
CA ARG A 156 -9.04 11.88 -9.95
C ARG A 156 -9.89 12.32 -8.76
N HIS A 157 -9.71 11.66 -7.62
CA HIS A 157 -10.48 11.90 -6.40
C HIS A 157 -9.65 11.60 -5.15
N PRO A 158 -9.74 12.39 -4.05
CA PRO A 158 -8.99 12.12 -2.82
C PRO A 158 -9.35 10.77 -2.17
N ARG A 159 -10.56 10.25 -2.41
CA ARG A 159 -11.01 8.94 -1.88
C ARG A 159 -10.74 7.77 -2.83
N LEU A 160 -9.97 7.97 -3.90
CA LEU A 160 -9.39 6.91 -4.74
C LEU A 160 -7.89 6.78 -4.46
N ALA A 161 -7.36 5.56 -4.38
CA ALA A 161 -5.95 5.34 -4.69
C ALA A 161 -5.88 5.37 -6.23
N ASN A 162 -5.47 6.52 -6.77
CA ASN A 162 -5.69 6.90 -8.15
C ASN A 162 -4.79 6.10 -9.11
N LEU A 163 -5.32 5.80 -10.29
CA LEU A 163 -4.56 5.16 -11.36
C LEU A 163 -3.65 6.20 -12.01
N ILE A 164 -2.33 6.01 -11.90
CA ILE A 164 -1.30 6.93 -12.40
C ILE A 164 -0.70 6.49 -13.73
N GLY A 165 -0.84 5.22 -14.11
CA GLY A 165 -0.42 4.75 -15.42
C GLY A 165 -0.74 3.31 -15.73
N TYR A 166 -0.21 2.84 -16.85
CA TYR A 166 -0.27 1.46 -17.32
C TYR A 166 1.01 1.10 -18.07
N CYS A 167 1.19 -0.18 -18.39
CA CYS A 167 2.17 -0.64 -19.38
C CYS A 167 1.54 -1.78 -20.18
N CYS A 168 1.68 -1.74 -21.51
CA CYS A 168 1.09 -2.70 -22.44
C CYS A 168 2.13 -3.34 -23.40
N ASP A 169 3.36 -3.53 -22.91
CA ASP A 169 4.47 -4.11 -23.68
C ASP A 169 4.29 -5.62 -23.93
N GLY A 170 4.14 -6.00 -25.20
CA GLY A 170 4.04 -7.40 -25.64
C GLY A 170 2.90 -8.17 -24.96
N ASP A 171 3.28 -9.10 -24.07
CA ASP A 171 2.36 -9.96 -23.30
C ASP A 171 2.01 -9.39 -21.91
N GLU A 172 2.67 -8.32 -21.47
CA GLU A 172 2.47 -7.72 -20.16
C GLU A 172 1.26 -6.78 -20.14
N ARG A 173 0.48 -6.87 -19.06
CA ARG A 173 -0.69 -6.02 -18.80
C ARG A 173 -0.58 -5.52 -17.37
N LEU A 174 -0.02 -4.33 -17.20
CA LEU A 174 0.30 -3.76 -15.90
C LEU A 174 -0.51 -2.49 -15.66
N LEU A 175 -1.11 -2.36 -14.48
CA LEU A 175 -1.70 -1.11 -13.99
C LEU A 175 -0.82 -0.52 -12.89
N VAL A 176 -0.63 0.79 -12.92
CA VAL A 176 0.20 1.53 -11.96
C VAL A 176 -0.70 2.51 -11.19
N ALA A 177 -0.73 2.41 -9.87
CA ALA A 177 -1.50 3.28 -8.99
C ALA A 177 -0.62 3.90 -7.89
N GLU A 178 -1.15 4.90 -7.19
CA GLU A 178 -0.59 5.36 -5.91
C GLU A 178 -0.42 4.18 -4.94
N TYR A 179 0.75 4.08 -4.27
CA TYR A 179 0.93 3.13 -3.17
C TYR A 179 0.34 3.71 -1.88
N MET A 180 -0.39 2.88 -1.13
CA MET A 180 -1.01 3.24 0.15
C MET A 180 -0.21 2.54 1.26
N PRO A 181 0.53 3.27 2.12
CA PRO A 181 1.46 2.66 3.06
C PRO A 181 0.79 2.11 4.32
N ASN A 182 -0.34 2.67 4.74
CA ASN A 182 -1.00 2.33 6.01
C ASN A 182 -2.02 1.17 5.87
N ASP A 183 -1.72 0.22 4.97
CA ASP A 183 -2.37 -1.08 4.83
C ASP A 183 -3.89 -1.07 4.47
N THR A 184 -4.52 -2.24 4.49
CA THR A 184 -5.95 -2.46 4.13
C THR A 184 -6.89 -2.32 5.32
N LEU A 185 -8.15 -1.95 5.06
CA LEU A 185 -9.22 -2.03 6.07
C LEU A 185 -9.31 -3.44 6.66
N ALA A 186 -9.18 -4.50 5.84
CA ALA A 186 -9.24 -5.89 6.33
C ALA A 186 -8.15 -6.25 7.36
N LYS A 187 -6.95 -5.67 7.26
CA LYS A 187 -5.89 -5.85 8.29
C LYS A 187 -6.28 -5.16 9.60
N HIS A 188 -6.56 -3.85 9.53
CA HIS A 188 -6.94 -3.03 10.68
C HIS A 188 -8.24 -3.51 11.37
N LEU A 189 -9.13 -4.16 10.64
CA LEU A 189 -10.47 -4.53 11.12
C LEU A 189 -10.59 -5.98 11.59
N PHE A 190 -9.91 -6.94 10.95
CA PHE A 190 -10.07 -8.38 11.25
C PHE A 190 -8.89 -9.04 11.98
N HIS A 191 -7.68 -8.46 11.89
CA HIS A 191 -6.43 -9.08 12.33
C HIS A 191 -5.64 -8.23 13.34
N TRP A 192 -6.23 -7.14 13.84
CA TRP A 192 -5.54 -6.17 14.67
C TRP A 192 -5.81 -6.40 16.17
N GLU A 193 -5.13 -7.40 16.73
CA GLU A 193 -5.43 -7.98 18.05
C GLU A 193 -5.27 -7.03 19.26
N ASN A 194 -4.61 -5.87 19.10
CA ASN A 194 -4.21 -5.00 20.22
C ASN A 194 -4.81 -3.57 20.22
N GLN A 195 -5.50 -3.14 19.15
CA GLN A 195 -5.98 -1.74 18.98
C GLN A 195 -7.01 -1.66 17.85
N THR A 196 -8.27 -1.91 18.18
CA THR A 196 -9.37 -1.92 17.20
C THR A 196 -9.67 -0.52 16.62
N ILE A 197 -9.97 -0.42 15.31
CA ILE A 197 -10.40 0.84 14.67
C ILE A 197 -11.62 1.44 15.41
N GLU A 198 -11.48 2.67 15.89
CA GLU A 198 -12.56 3.37 16.58
C GLU A 198 -13.79 3.64 15.69
N TRP A 199 -14.96 3.69 16.32
CA TRP A 199 -16.26 3.82 15.63
C TRP A 199 -16.33 5.00 14.66
N SER A 200 -15.86 6.18 15.07
CA SER A 200 -15.81 7.39 14.23
C SER A 200 -15.01 7.20 12.93
N MET A 201 -13.93 6.39 12.97
CA MET A 201 -13.13 6.09 11.79
C MET A 201 -13.82 5.07 10.88
N ARG A 202 -14.59 4.14 11.44
CA ARG A 202 -15.47 3.24 10.65
C ARG A 202 -16.54 4.01 9.87
N LEU A 203 -17.12 5.05 10.49
CA LEU A 203 -18.06 5.97 9.83
C LEU A 203 -17.38 6.80 8.72
N ARG A 204 -16.13 7.23 8.92
CA ARG A 204 -15.32 7.92 7.89
C ARG A 204 -14.99 7.02 6.71
N VAL A 205 -14.64 5.77 6.96
CA VAL A 205 -14.42 4.74 5.94
C VAL A 205 -15.69 4.52 5.10
N ALA A 206 -16.85 4.30 5.75
CA ALA A 206 -18.12 4.10 5.06
C ALA A 206 -18.47 5.29 4.14
N LEU A 207 -18.38 6.52 4.65
CA LEU A 207 -18.61 7.72 3.84
C LEU A 207 -17.63 7.80 2.66
N SER A 208 -16.33 7.64 2.90
CA SER A 208 -15.28 7.76 1.89
C SER A 208 -15.46 6.80 0.71
N ILE A 209 -15.89 5.56 0.98
CA ILE A 209 -16.24 4.57 -0.05
C ILE A 209 -17.40 5.09 -0.90
N THR A 210 -18.48 5.56 -0.28
CA THR A 210 -19.66 6.04 -1.03
C THR A 210 -19.39 7.31 -1.83
N GLN A 211 -18.55 8.23 -1.31
CA GLN A 211 -18.10 9.42 -2.06
C GLN A 211 -17.26 9.04 -3.29
N ALA A 212 -16.33 8.09 -3.15
CA ALA A 212 -15.52 7.62 -4.27
C ALA A 212 -16.37 6.92 -5.35
N LEU A 213 -17.31 6.07 -4.93
CA LEU A 213 -18.21 5.35 -5.83
C LEU A 213 -19.24 6.29 -6.50
N ASP A 214 -19.76 7.30 -5.80
CA ASP A 214 -20.64 8.33 -6.39
C ASP A 214 -19.88 9.15 -7.43
N TYR A 215 -18.66 9.61 -7.10
CA TYR A 215 -17.77 10.26 -8.06
C TYR A 215 -17.55 9.40 -9.32
N CYS A 216 -17.22 8.11 -9.16
CA CYS A 216 -17.03 7.21 -10.29
C CYS A 216 -18.31 7.04 -11.12
N SER A 217 -19.45 6.83 -10.48
CA SER A 217 -20.77 6.75 -11.13
C SER A 217 -21.08 8.00 -11.96
N ASN A 218 -20.92 9.19 -11.36
CA ASN A 218 -21.15 10.49 -12.00
C ASN A 218 -20.11 10.83 -13.09
N LYS A 219 -19.01 10.09 -13.18
CA LYS A 219 -18.04 10.13 -14.30
C LYS A 219 -18.28 9.04 -15.37
N GLY A 220 -19.35 8.25 -15.26
CA GLY A 220 -19.68 7.18 -16.22
C GLY A 220 -19.07 5.82 -15.90
N HIS A 221 -18.49 5.65 -14.70
CA HIS A 221 -17.94 4.40 -14.19
C HIS A 221 -18.75 3.87 -12.99
N PRO A 222 -20.04 3.49 -13.14
CA PRO A 222 -20.91 3.06 -12.04
C PRO A 222 -20.68 1.61 -11.58
N LEU A 223 -19.68 0.92 -12.15
CA LEU A 223 -19.36 -0.47 -11.81
C LEU A 223 -18.02 -0.53 -11.07
N TYR A 224 -18.04 -1.18 -9.92
CA TYR A 224 -16.85 -1.57 -9.17
C TYR A 224 -16.89 -3.08 -8.94
N HIS A 225 -15.84 -3.77 -9.34
CA HIS A 225 -15.73 -5.23 -9.26
C HIS A 225 -15.08 -5.64 -7.93
N ASP A 226 -15.66 -6.65 -7.26
CA ASP A 226 -15.09 -7.30 -6.07
C ASP A 226 -14.79 -6.31 -4.93
N LEU A 227 -15.76 -5.45 -4.59
CA LEU A 227 -15.71 -4.56 -3.42
C LEU A 227 -15.83 -5.36 -2.12
N ASN A 228 -14.85 -5.18 -1.24
CA ASN A 228 -14.75 -5.77 0.10
C ASN A 228 -13.70 -4.98 0.92
N ALA A 229 -13.50 -5.31 2.20
CA ALA A 229 -12.51 -4.64 3.06
C ALA A 229 -11.06 -4.73 2.55
N TYR A 230 -10.71 -5.69 1.69
CA TYR A 230 -9.39 -5.81 1.06
C TYR A 230 -9.18 -4.83 -0.12
N ARG A 231 -10.21 -4.07 -0.51
CA ARG A 231 -10.13 -3.02 -1.55
C ARG A 231 -10.06 -1.60 -1.00
N VAL A 232 -10.20 -1.44 0.30
CA VAL A 232 -10.09 -0.17 1.01
C VAL A 232 -8.72 -0.11 1.67
N LEU A 233 -8.02 1.00 1.46
CA LEU A 233 -6.63 1.22 1.82
C LEU A 233 -6.52 2.56 2.56
N PHE A 234 -5.44 2.77 3.32
CA PHE A 234 -5.17 4.05 3.99
C PHE A 234 -3.89 4.71 3.46
N ASP A 235 -3.98 5.99 3.12
CA ASP A 235 -2.84 6.77 2.64
C ASP A 235 -1.89 7.20 3.78
N GLU A 236 -0.87 7.99 3.47
CA GLU A 236 0.15 8.49 4.40
C GLU A 236 -0.44 9.23 5.62
N ASN A 237 -1.57 9.92 5.45
CA ASN A 237 -2.29 10.62 6.54
C ASN A 237 -3.30 9.72 7.27
N GLY A 238 -3.25 8.41 7.01
CA GLY A 238 -4.23 7.43 7.46
C GLY A 238 -5.58 7.56 6.77
N ASP A 239 -5.70 8.33 5.69
CA ASP A 239 -6.99 8.73 5.13
C ASP A 239 -7.54 7.62 4.18
N PRO A 240 -8.80 7.16 4.35
CA PRO A 240 -9.29 6.00 3.61
C PRO A 240 -9.55 6.31 2.13
N ARG A 241 -9.03 5.43 1.28
CA ARG A 241 -9.18 5.45 -0.18
C ARG A 241 -9.57 4.07 -0.71
N ILE A 242 -10.43 4.02 -1.74
CA ILE A 242 -10.75 2.78 -2.46
C ILE A 242 -9.76 2.57 -3.62
N SER A 243 -9.31 1.33 -3.83
CA SER A 243 -8.36 1.01 -4.91
C SER A 243 -8.97 1.22 -6.30
N CYS A 244 -8.29 1.92 -7.21
CA CYS A 244 -8.74 2.01 -8.60
C CYS A 244 -8.80 0.65 -9.32
N PHE A 245 -8.13 -0.39 -8.80
CA PHE A 245 -8.02 -1.69 -9.45
C PHE A 245 -9.32 -2.49 -9.53
N GLY A 246 -10.38 -2.11 -8.80
CA GLY A 246 -11.72 -2.69 -8.95
C GLY A 246 -12.57 -2.01 -10.03
N LEU A 247 -12.16 -0.84 -10.55
CA LEU A 247 -12.82 -0.17 -11.67
C LEU A 247 -12.45 -0.79 -13.04
N ILE A 248 -11.53 -1.76 -13.05
CA ILE A 248 -11.06 -2.49 -14.24
C ILE A 248 -11.32 -3.98 -14.04
N LYS A 249 -11.83 -4.63 -15.09
CA LYS A 249 -12.25 -6.04 -15.07
C LYS A 249 -11.05 -6.97 -14.82
N ASN A 250 -11.24 -8.00 -13.99
CA ASN A 250 -10.21 -9.01 -13.71
C ASN A 250 -10.12 -10.12 -14.78
N SER A 251 -11.07 -10.17 -15.73
CA SER A 251 -11.07 -11.11 -16.85
C SER A 251 -11.90 -10.59 -18.04
N ARG A 252 -11.59 -11.11 -19.24
CA ARG A 252 -12.32 -10.86 -20.49
C ARG A 252 -13.83 -11.10 -20.39
N ASP A 253 -14.25 -12.11 -19.62
CA ASP A 253 -15.66 -12.47 -19.40
C ASP A 253 -16.38 -11.48 -18.47
N GLY A 254 -15.68 -10.51 -17.88
CA GLY A 254 -16.19 -9.64 -16.81
C GLY A 254 -16.30 -10.34 -15.44
N LYS A 255 -16.15 -11.67 -15.39
CA LYS A 255 -16.14 -12.48 -14.17
C LYS A 255 -14.97 -12.07 -13.28
N SER A 256 -15.26 -11.29 -12.24
CA SER A 256 -14.23 -10.56 -11.49
C SER A 256 -14.27 -10.72 -9.98
N TYR A 257 -15.36 -11.27 -9.41
CA TYR A 257 -15.38 -11.73 -8.01
C TYR A 257 -14.40 -12.90 -7.85
N SER A 258 -13.40 -12.76 -6.99
CA SER A 258 -12.16 -13.55 -7.15
C SER A 258 -12.17 -14.93 -6.50
N THR A 259 -12.84 -15.10 -5.35
CA THR A 259 -12.63 -16.30 -4.51
C THR A 259 -13.85 -16.78 -3.70
N ASN A 260 -14.69 -15.90 -3.15
CA ASN A 260 -15.72 -16.32 -2.17
C ASN A 260 -17.16 -16.02 -2.62
N LEU A 261 -17.85 -17.08 -3.07
CA LEU A 261 -19.25 -17.00 -3.53
C LEU A 261 -20.23 -16.60 -2.41
N ALA A 262 -19.89 -16.79 -1.14
CA ALA A 262 -20.77 -16.47 0.00
C ALA A 262 -21.04 -14.96 0.19
N TYR A 263 -20.21 -14.10 -0.42
CA TYR A 263 -20.34 -12.63 -0.40
C TYR A 263 -20.82 -12.06 -1.74
N THR A 264 -21.05 -12.91 -2.74
CA THR A 264 -21.33 -12.48 -4.11
C THR A 264 -22.81 -12.08 -4.26
N PRO A 265 -23.13 -10.94 -4.92
CA PRO A 265 -24.51 -10.49 -5.11
C PRO A 265 -25.41 -11.55 -5.80
N PRO A 266 -26.66 -11.76 -5.35
CA PRO A 266 -27.52 -12.84 -5.85
C PRO A 266 -27.75 -12.80 -7.37
N GLU A 267 -27.87 -11.61 -7.95
CA GLU A 267 -28.06 -11.43 -9.38
C GLU A 267 -26.81 -11.82 -10.19
N TYR A 268 -25.60 -11.58 -9.67
CA TYR A 268 -24.35 -12.01 -10.29
C TYR A 268 -24.21 -13.55 -10.25
N LEU A 269 -24.60 -14.20 -9.15
CA LEU A 269 -24.63 -15.68 -9.09
C LEU A 269 -25.55 -16.28 -10.17
N ARG A 270 -26.63 -15.56 -10.53
CA ARG A 270 -27.58 -15.97 -11.58
C ARG A 270 -27.12 -15.66 -13.01
N ASN A 271 -26.42 -14.56 -13.25
CA ASN A 271 -26.16 -14.06 -14.63
C ASN A 271 -24.68 -13.77 -14.98
N GLY A 272 -23.76 -13.85 -14.02
CA GLY A 272 -22.33 -13.60 -14.19
C GLY A 272 -21.93 -12.14 -14.45
N ARG A 273 -22.82 -11.16 -14.23
CA ARG A 273 -22.61 -9.73 -14.55
C ARG A 273 -22.77 -8.85 -13.32
N VAL A 274 -21.89 -7.86 -13.20
CA VAL A 274 -21.97 -6.81 -12.17
C VAL A 274 -22.88 -5.69 -12.67
N THR A 275 -23.82 -5.25 -11.85
CA THR A 275 -24.65 -4.05 -12.09
C THR A 275 -24.33 -2.99 -11.02
N PRO A 276 -24.81 -1.73 -11.15
CA PRO A 276 -24.64 -0.73 -10.11
C PRO A 276 -25.21 -1.18 -8.76
N GLU A 277 -26.34 -1.89 -8.77
CA GLU A 277 -26.98 -2.45 -7.58
C GLU A 277 -26.15 -3.59 -6.96
N SER A 278 -25.35 -4.31 -7.75
CA SER A 278 -24.36 -5.27 -7.25
C SER A 278 -23.27 -4.57 -6.43
N VAL A 279 -22.86 -3.36 -6.82
CA VAL A 279 -21.90 -2.55 -6.05
C VAL A 279 -22.51 -2.13 -4.72
N ILE A 280 -23.79 -1.74 -4.70
CA ILE A 280 -24.52 -1.41 -3.46
C ILE A 280 -24.60 -2.63 -2.52
N PHE A 281 -24.84 -3.84 -3.04
CA PHE A 281 -24.82 -5.05 -2.23
C PHE A 281 -23.44 -5.31 -1.60
N SER A 282 -22.36 -5.18 -2.37
CA SER A 282 -21.00 -5.32 -1.86
C SER A 282 -20.60 -4.20 -0.88
N PHE A 283 -21.13 -2.98 -1.03
CA PHE A 283 -21.01 -1.97 0.00
C PHE A 283 -21.75 -2.38 1.29
N GLY A 284 -22.91 -3.02 1.15
CA GLY A 284 -23.63 -3.66 2.25
C GLY A 284 -22.80 -4.70 3.01
N THR A 285 -21.96 -5.50 2.34
CA THR A 285 -21.05 -6.44 3.04
C THR A 285 -19.96 -5.69 3.81
N VAL A 286 -19.40 -4.62 3.26
CA VAL A 286 -18.42 -3.77 3.97
C VAL A 286 -19.05 -3.07 5.18
N LEU A 287 -20.34 -2.71 5.13
CA LEU A 287 -21.04 -2.22 6.33
C LEU A 287 -21.17 -3.29 7.43
N LEU A 288 -21.32 -4.58 7.09
CA LEU A 288 -21.29 -5.66 8.08
C LEU A 288 -19.89 -5.88 8.66
N ASP A 289 -18.86 -5.84 7.81
CA ASP A 289 -17.47 -5.89 8.23
C ASP A 289 -17.21 -4.78 9.28
N LEU A 290 -17.61 -3.53 8.95
CA LEU A 290 -17.45 -2.36 9.81
C LEU A 290 -18.27 -2.41 11.11
N LEU A 291 -19.50 -2.95 11.09
CA LEU A 291 -20.28 -3.13 12.31
C LEU A 291 -19.66 -4.16 13.26
N SER A 292 -19.16 -5.28 12.72
CA SER A 292 -18.84 -6.49 13.49
C SER A 292 -17.35 -6.73 13.79
N GLY A 293 -16.44 -6.01 13.13
CA GLY A 293 -15.00 -6.26 13.20
C GLY A 293 -14.59 -7.60 12.57
N LYS A 294 -15.45 -8.22 11.77
CA LYS A 294 -15.32 -9.61 11.32
C LYS A 294 -15.82 -9.74 9.89
N HIS A 295 -15.14 -10.56 9.09
CA HIS A 295 -15.63 -10.88 7.74
C HIS A 295 -16.76 -11.92 7.87
N ILE A 296 -18.02 -11.46 7.81
CA ILE A 296 -19.22 -12.30 8.02
C ILE A 296 -20.02 -12.42 6.71
N PRO A 297 -20.28 -13.64 6.21
CA PRO A 297 -21.12 -13.83 5.02
C PRO A 297 -22.53 -13.25 5.23
N PRO A 298 -23.09 -12.50 4.26
CA PRO A 298 -24.44 -11.96 4.34
C PRO A 298 -25.52 -12.98 4.68
N SER A 299 -25.39 -14.24 4.27
CA SER A 299 -26.31 -15.32 4.66
C SER A 299 -26.40 -15.51 6.18
N HIS A 300 -25.29 -15.44 6.91
CA HIS A 300 -25.26 -15.57 8.37
C HIS A 300 -25.67 -14.28 9.08
N ALA A 301 -25.29 -13.12 8.51
CA ALA A 301 -25.66 -11.82 9.05
C ALA A 301 -27.16 -11.53 8.89
N LEU A 302 -27.79 -11.93 7.78
CA LEU A 302 -29.21 -11.64 7.50
C LEU A 302 -30.16 -12.24 8.54
N ASP A 303 -29.84 -13.39 9.14
CA ASP A 303 -30.68 -13.94 10.22
C ASP A 303 -30.49 -13.18 11.55
N MET A 304 -29.29 -12.66 11.82
CA MET A 304 -29.06 -11.73 12.95
C MET A 304 -29.75 -10.38 12.73
N ILE A 305 -29.76 -9.89 11.49
CA ILE A 305 -30.43 -8.65 11.06
C ILE A 305 -31.96 -8.79 11.16
N ARG A 306 -32.52 -9.91 10.70
CA ARG A 306 -33.96 -10.25 10.85
C ARG A 306 -34.38 -10.35 12.31
N GLY A 307 -33.51 -10.88 13.17
CA GLY A 307 -33.69 -10.87 14.62
C GLY A 307 -33.52 -9.50 15.29
N LYS A 308 -33.19 -8.44 14.54
CA LYS A 308 -32.91 -7.06 15.00
C LYS A 308 -31.89 -6.95 16.15
N ASN A 309 -31.05 -7.95 16.36
CA ASN A 309 -30.12 -7.98 17.48
C ASN A 309 -28.79 -7.30 17.10
N ILE A 310 -28.84 -5.96 17.04
CA ILE A 310 -27.67 -5.10 16.77
C ILE A 310 -26.51 -5.45 17.71
N LEU A 311 -26.76 -5.55 19.01
CA LEU A 311 -25.72 -5.83 20.03
C LEU A 311 -24.96 -7.14 19.77
N ARG A 312 -25.60 -8.16 19.18
CA ARG A 312 -24.94 -9.42 18.81
C ARG A 312 -24.14 -9.32 17.49
N LEU A 313 -24.44 -8.35 16.63
CA LEU A 313 -23.66 -8.08 15.42
C LEU A 313 -22.49 -7.14 15.67
N MET A 314 -22.61 -6.21 16.62
CA MET A 314 -21.56 -5.23 16.93
C MET A 314 -20.25 -5.89 17.37
N ASP A 315 -19.15 -5.23 17.03
CA ASP A 315 -17.82 -5.54 17.52
C ASP A 315 -17.72 -5.29 19.03
N SER A 316 -17.40 -6.32 19.81
CA SER A 316 -17.26 -6.26 21.27
C SER A 316 -16.18 -5.29 21.74
N HIS A 317 -15.16 -5.02 20.91
CA HIS A 317 -14.12 -4.05 21.25
C HIS A 317 -14.61 -2.59 21.16
N LEU A 318 -15.80 -2.35 20.58
CA LEU A 318 -16.46 -1.05 20.58
C LEU A 318 -17.44 -0.87 21.75
N GLU A 319 -17.59 -1.83 22.67
CA GLU A 319 -18.52 -1.70 23.81
C GLU A 319 -18.30 -0.40 24.59
N GLY A 320 -19.36 0.40 24.74
CA GLY A 320 -19.32 1.75 25.34
C GLY A 320 -18.79 2.89 24.44
N ASN A 321 -18.24 2.58 23.27
CA ASN A 321 -17.51 3.51 22.40
C ASN A 321 -18.22 3.83 21.06
N PHE A 322 -19.54 3.59 20.97
CA PHE A 322 -20.39 4.00 19.84
C PHE A 322 -21.76 4.52 20.32
N SER A 323 -22.42 5.36 19.52
CA SER A 323 -23.82 5.71 19.77
C SER A 323 -24.74 4.65 19.20
N THR A 324 -25.67 4.13 20.02
CA THR A 324 -26.69 3.15 19.60
C THR A 324 -27.52 3.64 18.43
N ASP A 325 -27.80 4.95 18.35
CA ASP A 325 -28.57 5.54 17.25
C ASP A 325 -27.79 5.53 15.93
N GLU A 326 -26.51 5.91 15.97
CA GLU A 326 -25.61 5.85 14.81
C GLU A 326 -25.46 4.40 14.31
N ALA A 327 -25.20 3.46 15.22
CA ALA A 327 -25.08 2.05 14.90
C ALA A 327 -26.39 1.47 14.34
N THR A 328 -27.54 1.91 14.85
CA THR A 328 -28.86 1.53 14.30
C THR A 328 -29.02 2.04 12.87
N VAL A 329 -28.63 3.29 12.57
CA VAL A 329 -28.70 3.81 11.18
C VAL A 329 -27.76 3.03 10.25
N VAL A 330 -26.53 2.72 10.67
CA VAL A 330 -25.58 1.94 9.85
C VAL A 330 -26.08 0.50 9.63
N PHE A 331 -26.65 -0.14 10.65
CA PHE A 331 -27.29 -1.45 10.55
C PHE A 331 -28.48 -1.45 9.58
N ASP A 332 -29.34 -0.43 9.66
CA ASP A 332 -30.46 -0.25 8.74
C ASP A 332 -30.00 -0.01 7.29
N LEU A 333 -28.89 0.71 7.09
CA LEU A 333 -28.26 0.87 5.77
C LEU A 333 -27.70 -0.46 5.25
N ALA A 334 -27.01 -1.25 6.08
CA ALA A 334 -26.51 -2.57 5.71
C ALA A 334 -27.66 -3.49 5.29
N SER A 335 -28.73 -3.53 6.09
CA SER A 335 -29.97 -4.27 5.80
C SER A 335 -30.61 -3.86 4.46
N LYS A 336 -30.65 -2.56 4.15
CA LYS A 336 -31.20 -2.04 2.87
C LYS A 336 -30.26 -2.34 1.68
N CYS A 337 -28.95 -2.27 1.86
CA CYS A 337 -27.98 -2.61 0.83
C CYS A 337 -28.00 -4.11 0.48
N LEU A 338 -28.27 -4.98 1.45
CA LEU A 338 -28.26 -6.44 1.31
C LEU A 338 -29.63 -7.03 0.89
N GLN A 339 -30.58 -6.22 0.43
CA GLN A 339 -31.85 -6.72 -0.09
C GLN A 339 -31.63 -7.62 -1.31
N TYR A 340 -32.38 -8.71 -1.36
CA TYR A 340 -32.24 -9.74 -2.39
C TYR A 340 -32.57 -9.18 -3.77
N GLU A 341 -33.70 -8.48 -3.90
CA GLU A 341 -34.11 -7.81 -5.14
C GLU A 341 -33.29 -6.53 -5.37
N PRO A 342 -32.52 -6.42 -6.47
CA PRO A 342 -31.60 -5.29 -6.67
C PRO A 342 -32.24 -3.90 -6.63
N ARG A 343 -33.51 -3.81 -7.06
CA ARG A 343 -34.33 -2.58 -7.09
C ARG A 343 -34.76 -2.05 -5.72
N GLU A 344 -34.60 -2.84 -4.65
CA GLU A 344 -34.97 -2.48 -3.28
C GLU A 344 -33.78 -1.90 -2.49
N ARG A 345 -32.58 -1.91 -3.11
CA ARG A 345 -31.35 -1.35 -2.57
C ARG A 345 -31.35 0.19 -2.74
N PRO A 346 -30.77 0.96 -1.79
CA PRO A 346 -30.78 2.42 -1.82
C PRO A 346 -29.89 2.98 -2.95
N LYS A 347 -30.15 4.22 -3.41
CA LYS A 347 -29.25 4.88 -4.35
C LYS A 347 -28.01 5.40 -3.62
N ILE A 348 -26.92 5.54 -4.36
CA ILE A 348 -25.65 5.95 -3.78
C ILE A 348 -25.68 7.37 -3.18
N ASN A 349 -26.44 8.29 -3.77
CA ASN A 349 -26.64 9.64 -3.24
C ASN A 349 -27.36 9.63 -1.88
N ASP A 350 -28.27 8.67 -1.66
CA ASP A 350 -28.98 8.50 -0.38
C ASP A 350 -28.02 7.97 0.70
N LEU A 351 -27.11 7.07 0.32
CA LEU A 351 -26.04 6.57 1.19
C LEU A 351 -25.07 7.69 1.59
N VAL A 352 -24.54 8.45 0.62
CA VAL A 352 -23.65 9.60 0.87
C VAL A 352 -24.34 10.61 1.80
N THR A 353 -25.61 10.95 1.52
CA THR A 353 -26.40 11.91 2.32
C THR A 353 -26.58 11.42 3.77
N THR A 354 -26.79 10.13 3.96
CA THR A 354 -27.02 9.54 5.29
C THR A 354 -25.71 9.43 6.07
N LEU A 355 -24.66 8.87 5.47
CA LEU A 355 -23.34 8.68 6.09
C LEU A 355 -22.63 10.01 6.39
N SER A 356 -22.89 11.07 5.61
CA SER A 356 -22.38 12.42 5.91
C SER A 356 -22.95 12.98 7.22
N ARG A 357 -24.20 12.64 7.57
CA ARG A 357 -24.85 13.09 8.82
C ARG A 357 -24.38 12.32 10.07
N LEU A 358 -23.68 11.20 9.89
CA LEU A 358 -23.13 10.39 10.98
C LEU A 358 -21.67 10.78 11.33
N GLN A 359 -21.03 11.72 10.61
CA GLN A 359 -19.65 12.08 10.91
C GLN A 359 -19.55 12.87 12.22
N ASN A 360 -19.19 12.18 13.30
CA ASN A 360 -19.17 12.70 14.68
C ASN A 360 -17.80 13.22 15.16
N LYS A 361 -16.72 12.97 14.40
CA LYS A 361 -15.39 13.56 14.59
C LYS A 361 -14.82 14.06 13.24
N PRO A 362 -15.43 15.03 12.53
CA PRO A 362 -14.95 15.44 11.21
C PRO A 362 -13.55 16.07 11.26
N ASP A 363 -13.23 16.84 12.31
CA ASP A 363 -12.00 17.64 12.41
C ASP A 363 -10.77 16.86 12.94
N VAL A 364 -10.96 15.63 13.43
CA VAL A 364 -9.86 14.80 13.97
C VAL A 364 -9.12 14.11 12.81
N PRO A 365 -7.80 14.28 12.64
CA PRO A 365 -7.08 13.67 11.51
C PRO A 365 -7.09 12.15 11.53
N SER A 366 -7.16 11.52 10.35
CA SER A 366 -7.33 10.06 10.21
C SER A 366 -6.19 9.25 10.85
N TYR A 367 -4.95 9.74 10.77
CA TYR A 367 -3.79 9.12 11.43
C TYR A 367 -3.96 9.01 12.96
N VAL A 368 -4.56 10.01 13.61
CA VAL A 368 -4.82 10.00 15.07
C VAL A 368 -5.80 8.88 15.43
N MET A 369 -6.83 8.69 14.62
CA MET A 369 -7.91 7.71 14.86
C MET A 369 -7.49 6.26 14.57
N LEU A 370 -6.43 6.08 13.77
CA LEU A 370 -5.75 4.78 13.57
C LEU A 370 -4.56 4.60 14.53
N GLY A 371 -4.23 5.59 15.36
CA GLY A 371 -3.04 5.59 16.21
C GLY A 371 -1.72 5.50 15.43
N ILE A 372 -1.71 5.89 14.15
CA ILE A 372 -0.50 5.96 13.34
C ILE A 372 0.38 7.07 13.93
N PRO A 373 1.62 6.77 14.37
CA PRO A 373 2.54 7.81 14.81
C PRO A 373 2.85 8.71 13.62
N LYS A 374 2.49 9.99 13.73
CA LYS A 374 2.90 10.97 12.74
C LYS A 374 4.42 11.10 12.85
N HIS A 375 5.15 10.74 11.79
CA HIS A 375 6.47 11.33 11.57
C HIS A 375 6.24 12.83 11.44
N GLU A 376 6.55 13.58 12.49
CA GLU A 376 6.38 15.01 12.48
C GLU A 376 7.33 15.60 11.43
N GLU A 377 6.77 16.12 10.35
CA GLU A 377 7.39 17.27 9.71
C GLU A 377 7.45 18.36 10.77
N ALA A 378 8.63 18.47 11.39
CA ALA A 378 8.87 19.43 12.44
C ALA A 378 8.54 20.83 11.93
N PRO A 379 7.87 21.67 12.74
CA PRO A 379 7.90 23.11 12.52
C PRO A 379 9.37 23.57 12.37
N ALA A 380 9.62 24.57 11.51
CA ALA A 380 10.96 25.02 11.14
C ALA A 380 11.90 25.08 12.37
N PRO A 381 13.10 24.48 12.27
CA PRO A 381 13.67 23.69 13.36
C PRO A 381 13.82 24.48 14.66
N PRO A 382 13.13 24.08 15.76
CA PRO A 382 13.48 24.58 17.08
C PRO A 382 14.90 24.09 17.42
N THR A 383 15.77 25.02 17.82
CA THR A 383 17.16 24.74 18.15
C THR A 383 17.25 23.55 19.13
N PRO A 384 18.05 22.50 18.85
CA PRO A 384 18.01 21.27 19.63
C PRO A 384 18.32 21.53 21.10
N GLN A 385 17.40 21.10 21.99
CA GLN A 385 17.47 21.38 23.44
C GLN A 385 18.41 20.44 24.20
N HIS A 386 19.11 19.56 23.49
CA HIS A 386 20.21 18.74 24.01
C HIS A 386 21.46 18.97 23.15
N PRO A 387 22.66 19.10 23.76
CA PRO A 387 23.88 19.24 23.00
C PRO A 387 24.16 17.94 22.24
N LEU A 388 24.38 18.05 20.93
CA LEU A 388 24.87 16.94 20.11
C LEU A 388 26.23 16.46 20.62
N SER A 389 26.56 15.19 20.36
CA SER A 389 27.93 14.71 20.57
C SER A 389 28.91 15.48 19.67
N PRO A 390 30.23 15.45 19.94
CA PRO A 390 31.22 16.05 19.06
C PRO A 390 31.12 15.55 17.60
N MET A 391 30.63 14.32 17.37
CA MET A 391 30.41 13.79 16.03
C MET A 391 29.15 14.40 15.39
N GLY A 392 28.02 14.43 16.11
CA GLY A 392 26.78 15.04 15.60
C GLY A 392 26.92 16.54 15.35
N ASP A 393 27.64 17.25 16.22
CA ASP A 393 27.96 18.67 16.09
C ASP A 393 28.87 18.96 14.87
N ALA A 394 29.87 18.10 14.63
CA ALA A 394 30.71 18.17 13.43
C ALA A 394 29.92 17.87 12.14
N CYS A 395 29.06 16.85 12.16
CA CYS A 395 28.23 16.47 11.02
C CYS A 395 27.14 17.51 10.71
N SER A 396 26.54 18.12 11.74
CA SER A 396 25.58 19.21 11.62
C SER A 396 26.16 20.43 10.88
N ARG A 397 27.46 20.72 11.08
CA ARG A 397 28.19 21.78 10.35
C ARG A 397 28.86 21.30 9.05
N MET A 398 28.73 20.03 8.69
CA MET A 398 29.48 19.39 7.60
C MET A 398 31.01 19.55 7.72
N ASP A 399 31.54 19.68 8.94
CA ASP A 399 32.97 19.88 9.19
C ASP A 399 33.74 18.56 9.02
N LEU A 400 34.07 18.25 7.77
CA LEU A 400 34.84 17.06 7.39
C LEU A 400 36.18 16.97 8.14
N THR A 401 36.76 18.10 8.58
CA THR A 401 38.03 18.10 9.33
C THR A 401 37.83 17.68 10.78
N ALA A 402 36.76 18.12 11.43
CA ALA A 402 36.37 17.64 12.76
C ALA A 402 35.97 16.16 12.73
N ILE A 403 35.13 15.74 11.77
CA ILE A 403 34.76 14.32 11.57
C ILE A 403 36.01 13.45 11.38
N HIS A 404 36.98 13.91 10.58
CA HIS A 404 38.26 13.24 10.38
C HIS A 404 39.06 13.03 11.68
N GLN A 405 39.16 14.05 12.54
CA GLN A 405 39.86 13.89 13.82
C GLN A 405 39.12 12.90 14.73
N ILE A 406 37.80 12.93 14.76
CA ILE A 406 37.00 12.02 15.58
C ILE A 406 37.17 10.56 15.09
N LEU A 407 37.07 10.32 13.78
CA LEU A 407 37.32 9.01 13.17
C LEU A 407 38.77 8.50 13.32
N LEU A 408 39.74 9.37 13.63
CA LEU A 408 41.08 8.95 14.04
C LEU A 408 41.10 8.53 15.52
N MET A 409 40.48 9.31 16.41
CA MET A 409 40.52 9.09 17.87
C MET A 409 39.63 7.94 18.36
N THR A 410 38.57 7.57 17.62
CA THR A 410 37.76 6.38 17.92
C THR A 410 38.47 5.05 17.57
N HIS A 411 39.54 5.10 16.78
CA HIS A 411 40.29 3.95 16.28
C HIS A 411 39.39 2.88 15.65
N TYR A 412 39.22 1.72 16.28
CA TYR A 412 38.39 0.61 15.79
C TYR A 412 37.52 0.03 16.92
N LYS A 413 37.18 0.84 17.92
CA LYS A 413 36.48 0.38 19.14
C LYS A 413 35.08 -0.19 18.88
N ASP A 414 34.44 0.23 17.79
CA ASP A 414 33.13 -0.27 17.36
C ASP A 414 33.23 -1.47 16.39
N ASP A 415 34.44 -1.97 16.09
CA ASP A 415 34.66 -3.26 15.41
C ASP A 415 34.74 -4.45 16.42
N GLU A 416 34.75 -4.19 17.75
CA GLU A 416 34.87 -5.21 18.79
C GLU A 416 33.59 -6.05 18.91
N GLY A 417 33.54 -7.14 18.15
CA GLY A 417 32.44 -8.10 18.11
C GLY A 417 32.21 -8.75 16.74
N THR A 418 32.75 -8.16 15.65
CA THR A 418 32.58 -8.69 14.28
C THR A 418 33.68 -9.65 13.83
N ASN A 419 34.68 -9.92 14.67
CA ASN A 419 35.85 -10.77 14.35
C ASN A 419 36.13 -11.84 15.43
N GLU A 420 35.44 -12.97 15.40
CA GLU A 420 36.02 -14.23 15.91
C GLU A 420 36.97 -14.78 14.84
N LEU A 421 38.28 -14.55 15.03
CA LEU A 421 39.32 -15.11 14.17
C LEU A 421 39.48 -16.60 14.45
N SER A 422 38.87 -17.43 13.59
CA SER A 422 39.15 -18.86 13.56
C SER A 422 40.60 -19.14 13.09
N PHE A 423 41.08 -20.37 13.31
CA PHE A 423 42.48 -20.83 13.23
C PHE A 423 43.18 -20.74 11.85
N GLN A 424 42.70 -19.91 10.91
CA GLN A 424 43.25 -19.68 9.57
C GLN A 424 44.13 -18.42 9.45
N GLU A 425 44.59 -17.84 10.56
CA GLU A 425 45.26 -16.51 10.66
C GLU A 425 46.58 -16.34 9.86
N TRP A 426 47.03 -17.35 9.11
CA TRP A 426 48.37 -17.42 8.49
C TRP A 426 48.41 -17.48 6.96
N THR A 427 47.30 -17.26 6.25
CA THR A 427 47.33 -17.13 4.77
C THR A 427 48.04 -15.84 4.32
N GLN A 428 48.65 -15.84 3.13
CA GLN A 428 49.28 -14.64 2.58
C GLN A 428 48.23 -13.54 2.28
N GLN A 429 47.09 -13.94 1.71
CA GLN A 429 45.95 -13.06 1.43
C GLN A 429 45.45 -12.30 2.67
N MET A 430 45.43 -12.93 3.85
CA MET A 430 45.07 -12.26 5.12
C MET A 430 46.11 -11.19 5.49
N ARG A 431 47.41 -11.47 5.31
CA ARG A 431 48.49 -10.47 5.52
C ARG A 431 48.37 -9.31 4.54
N ASP A 432 48.24 -9.58 3.25
CA ASP A 432 48.15 -8.56 2.20
C ASP A 432 46.95 -7.62 2.43
N MET A 433 45.82 -8.17 2.89
CA MET A 433 44.61 -7.43 3.26
C MET A 433 44.81 -6.55 4.51
N LEU A 434 45.41 -7.09 5.58
CA LEU A 434 45.71 -6.32 6.79
C LEU A 434 46.76 -5.23 6.54
N GLU A 435 47.73 -5.48 5.64
CA GLU A 435 48.66 -4.47 5.16
C GLU A 435 47.98 -3.40 4.30
N ALA A 436 46.98 -3.75 3.49
CA ALA A 436 46.15 -2.79 2.77
C ALA A 436 45.38 -1.88 3.72
N ARG A 437 44.72 -2.43 4.75
CA ARG A 437 44.07 -1.65 5.83
C ARG A 437 45.06 -0.71 6.51
N LYS A 438 46.24 -1.21 6.89
CA LYS A 438 47.31 -0.42 7.54
C LYS A 438 47.85 0.71 6.65
N ARG A 439 47.97 0.50 5.34
CA ARG A 439 48.30 1.56 4.37
C ARG A 439 47.16 2.58 4.22
N GLY A 440 45.91 2.12 4.22
CA GLY A 440 44.72 2.96 4.16
C GLY A 440 44.58 3.87 5.38
N ASP A 441 44.84 3.34 6.57
CA ASP A 441 44.86 4.06 7.85
C ASP A 441 45.99 5.10 7.90
N LEU A 442 47.17 4.77 7.37
CA LEU A 442 48.30 5.68 7.25
C LEU A 442 47.97 6.86 6.32
N ALA A 443 47.52 6.55 5.10
CA ALA A 443 47.12 7.56 4.11
C ALA A 443 45.93 8.41 4.61
N PHE A 444 44.97 7.81 5.33
CA PHE A 444 43.86 8.53 5.96
C PHE A 444 44.39 9.58 6.95
N ARG A 445 45.18 9.15 7.95
CA ARG A 445 45.76 10.03 8.97
C ARG A 445 46.57 11.17 8.36
N ASP A 446 47.34 10.87 7.33
CA ASP A 446 48.23 11.80 6.65
C ASP A 446 47.50 12.63 5.57
N LYS A 447 46.16 12.48 5.47
CA LYS A 447 45.22 13.19 4.58
C LYS A 447 45.38 12.95 3.07
N ASP A 448 46.06 11.88 2.67
CA ASP A 448 46.00 11.38 1.30
C ASP A 448 44.75 10.53 1.10
N PHE A 449 43.61 11.21 0.91
CA PHE A 449 42.31 10.59 0.74
C PHE A 449 42.22 9.70 -0.51
N LYS A 450 43.06 9.91 -1.53
CA LYS A 450 43.05 9.08 -2.76
C LYS A 450 43.73 7.74 -2.53
N THR A 451 44.97 7.75 -2.05
CA THR A 451 45.68 6.52 -1.67
C THR A 451 44.93 5.77 -0.56
N SER A 452 44.25 6.50 0.34
CA SER A 452 43.37 5.90 1.35
C SER A 452 42.16 5.18 0.75
N ILE A 453 41.46 5.76 -0.24
CA ILE A 453 40.37 5.08 -0.97
C ILE A 453 40.87 3.81 -1.67
N GLU A 454 42.01 3.87 -2.35
CA GLU A 454 42.59 2.70 -3.05
C GLU A 454 42.92 1.57 -2.07
N CYS A 455 43.58 1.89 -0.95
CA CYS A 455 43.98 0.92 0.06
C CYS A 455 42.79 0.31 0.82
N TYR A 456 41.76 1.10 1.15
CA TYR A 456 40.53 0.58 1.76
C TYR A 456 39.69 -0.24 0.77
N SER A 457 39.72 0.09 -0.53
CA SER A 457 39.07 -0.73 -1.55
C SER A 457 39.77 -2.07 -1.70
N GLN A 458 41.11 -2.11 -1.73
CA GLN A 458 41.87 -3.35 -1.68
C GLN A 458 41.57 -4.21 -0.43
N PHE A 459 41.27 -3.60 0.72
CA PHE A 459 40.81 -4.34 1.91
C PHE A 459 39.39 -4.93 1.71
N ILE A 460 38.45 -4.13 1.20
CA ILE A 460 37.04 -4.52 1.01
C ILE A 460 36.88 -5.58 -0.09
N ASP A 461 37.56 -5.42 -1.22
CA ASP A 461 37.44 -6.29 -2.40
C ASP A 461 37.98 -7.71 -2.15
N VAL A 462 38.85 -7.89 -1.15
CA VAL A 462 39.33 -9.20 -0.69
C VAL A 462 38.26 -9.95 0.14
N GLY A 463 37.24 -9.24 0.65
CA GLY A 463 36.00 -9.81 1.21
C GLY A 463 36.13 -10.73 2.43
N THR A 464 37.34 -10.92 2.95
CA THR A 464 37.64 -11.96 3.97
C THR A 464 37.46 -11.44 5.40
N MET A 465 37.40 -10.12 5.59
CA MET A 465 37.10 -9.44 6.85
C MET A 465 36.24 -8.22 6.55
N VAL A 466 35.28 -7.92 7.41
CA VAL A 466 34.38 -6.77 7.25
C VAL A 466 34.55 -5.82 8.43
N SER A 467 34.69 -4.52 8.16
CA SER A 467 34.89 -3.48 9.18
C SER A 467 33.98 -2.28 8.89
N PRO A 468 33.03 -1.94 9.78
CA PRO A 468 32.18 -0.76 9.60
C PRO A 468 33.01 0.53 9.63
N THR A 469 34.07 0.56 10.43
CA THR A 469 35.01 1.69 10.48
C THR A 469 35.74 1.92 9.17
N VAL A 470 36.17 0.88 8.45
CA VAL A 470 36.82 1.05 7.13
C VAL A 470 35.85 1.69 6.13
N TYR A 471 34.58 1.26 6.11
CA TYR A 471 33.55 1.90 5.29
C TYR A 471 33.33 3.38 5.69
N ALA A 472 33.22 3.70 6.98
CA ALA A 472 33.06 5.09 7.43
C ALA A 472 34.27 5.98 7.06
N ARG A 473 35.50 5.47 7.16
CA ARG A 473 36.71 6.20 6.74
C ARG A 473 36.77 6.39 5.23
N ARG A 474 36.49 5.35 4.43
CA ARG A 474 36.46 5.46 2.96
C ARG A 474 35.33 6.39 2.49
N SER A 475 34.17 6.36 3.16
CA SER A 475 33.08 7.32 2.98
C SER A 475 33.55 8.76 3.17
N LEU A 476 34.26 9.07 4.26
CA LEU A 476 34.79 10.42 4.48
C LEU A 476 35.84 10.82 3.43
N CYS A 477 36.69 9.90 2.98
CA CYS A 477 37.61 10.16 1.87
C CYS A 477 36.86 10.54 0.58
N TYR A 478 35.75 9.86 0.27
CA TYR A 478 34.90 10.22 -0.86
C TYR A 478 34.28 11.61 -0.71
N LEU A 479 33.90 12.04 0.50
CA LEU A 479 33.43 13.42 0.75
C LEU A 479 34.52 14.47 0.52
N PHE A 480 35.77 14.20 0.94
CA PHE A 480 36.92 15.07 0.63
C PHE A 480 37.30 15.08 -0.85
N CYS A 481 37.02 13.99 -1.58
CA CYS A 481 37.22 13.86 -3.02
C CYS A 481 36.01 14.32 -3.86
N ASP A 482 35.00 14.95 -3.23
CA ASP A 482 33.74 15.44 -3.82
C ASP A 482 32.95 14.38 -4.61
N GLN A 483 32.85 13.16 -4.04
CA GLN A 483 32.11 12.02 -4.58
C GLN A 483 30.99 11.56 -3.61
N PRO A 484 29.97 12.39 -3.35
CA PRO A 484 29.00 12.12 -2.29
C PRO A 484 28.15 10.86 -2.53
N ASP A 485 27.86 10.48 -3.77
CA ASP A 485 27.19 9.19 -4.07
C ASP A 485 28.00 7.97 -3.61
N ALA A 486 29.34 8.04 -3.70
CA ALA A 486 30.22 6.98 -3.23
C ALA A 486 30.31 6.98 -1.69
N ALA A 487 30.38 8.18 -1.10
CA ALA A 487 30.32 8.34 0.35
C ALA A 487 29.03 7.77 0.96
N LEU A 488 27.87 8.05 0.35
CA LEU A 488 26.58 7.56 0.80
C LEU A 488 26.50 6.03 0.73
N ARG A 489 26.95 5.41 -0.37
CA ARG A 489 26.98 3.95 -0.51
C ARG A 489 27.82 3.29 0.60
N ASP A 490 29.00 3.83 0.89
CA ASP A 490 29.85 3.31 1.97
C ASP A 490 29.22 3.51 3.36
N ALA A 491 28.61 4.66 3.61
CA ALA A 491 27.92 4.91 4.88
C ALA A 491 26.70 3.98 5.09
N MET A 492 26.00 3.61 4.01
CA MET A 492 24.97 2.56 4.04
C MET A 492 25.56 1.15 4.25
N GLN A 493 26.74 0.84 3.68
CA GLN A 493 27.41 -0.45 3.97
C GLN A 493 27.85 -0.52 5.44
N ALA A 494 28.37 0.56 6.02
CA ALA A 494 28.70 0.62 7.45
C ALA A 494 27.48 0.29 8.34
N GLN A 495 26.30 0.81 7.98
CA GLN A 495 25.03 0.49 8.67
C GLN A 495 24.62 -0.99 8.50
N LEU A 496 24.78 -1.58 7.30
CA LEU A 496 24.48 -3.01 7.10
C LEU A 496 25.38 -3.93 7.92
N VAL A 497 26.61 -3.49 8.22
CA VAL A 497 27.59 -4.24 9.03
C VAL A 497 27.34 -4.06 10.53
N TYR A 498 26.94 -2.86 10.97
CA TYR A 498 26.56 -2.58 12.35
C TYR A 498 25.30 -1.69 12.40
N PRO A 499 24.08 -2.28 12.47
CA PRO A 499 22.81 -1.56 12.33
C PRO A 499 22.54 -0.44 13.33
N ASP A 500 23.02 -0.57 14.57
CA ASP A 500 22.80 0.42 15.64
C ASP A 500 23.95 1.46 15.75
N TRP A 501 24.89 1.49 14.80
CA TRP A 501 26.06 2.35 14.87
C TRP A 501 25.77 3.77 14.38
N ALA A 502 25.52 4.69 15.33
CA ALA A 502 25.21 6.10 15.06
C ALA A 502 26.17 6.79 14.08
N THR A 503 27.45 6.44 14.07
CA THR A 503 28.44 6.97 13.11
C THR A 503 28.07 6.69 11.66
N ALA A 504 27.47 5.53 11.34
CA ALA A 504 27.02 5.23 9.99
C ALA A 504 25.90 6.21 9.54
N PHE A 505 24.94 6.49 10.41
CA PHE A 505 23.86 7.45 10.15
C PHE A 505 24.40 8.89 10.02
N TYR A 506 25.32 9.31 10.89
CA TYR A 506 25.99 10.61 10.76
C TYR A 506 26.75 10.75 9.43
N MET A 507 27.44 9.70 8.96
CA MET A 507 28.11 9.71 7.64
C MET A 507 27.09 9.75 6.48
N GLN A 508 25.93 9.09 6.61
CA GLN A 508 24.84 9.22 5.64
C GLN A 508 24.29 10.66 5.60
N ALA A 509 24.07 11.30 6.76
CA ALA A 509 23.56 12.66 6.85
C ALA A 509 24.44 13.68 6.09
N VAL A 510 25.77 13.62 6.28
CA VAL A 510 26.69 14.53 5.59
C VAL A 510 26.74 14.27 4.08
N ALA A 511 26.67 13.00 3.65
CA ALA A 511 26.61 12.64 2.25
C ALA A 511 25.29 13.07 1.58
N LEU A 512 24.16 12.93 2.26
CA LEU A 512 22.84 13.37 1.80
C LEU A 512 22.76 14.90 1.68
N SER A 513 23.29 15.65 2.65
CA SER A 513 23.33 17.12 2.55
C SER A 513 24.27 17.58 1.41
N LYS A 514 25.39 16.89 1.17
CA LYS A 514 26.22 17.10 -0.05
C LYS A 514 25.47 16.80 -1.36
N LEU A 515 24.41 15.99 -1.34
CA LEU A 515 23.51 15.74 -2.49
C LEU A 515 22.33 16.73 -2.58
N ASN A 516 22.23 17.70 -1.66
CA ASN A 516 21.07 18.60 -1.49
C ASN A 516 19.77 17.84 -1.11
N MET A 517 19.92 16.71 -0.41
CA MET A 517 18.81 15.91 0.11
C MET A 517 18.54 16.27 1.58
N ASP A 518 18.30 17.55 1.85
CA ASP A 518 18.37 18.12 3.20
C ASP A 518 17.38 17.53 4.21
N LYS A 519 16.21 17.06 3.74
CA LYS A 519 15.24 16.36 4.59
C LYS A 519 15.76 14.98 5.04
N ASP A 520 16.19 14.15 4.08
CA ASP A 520 16.79 12.85 4.37
C ASP A 520 18.06 13.00 5.24
N ALA A 521 18.83 14.07 5.04
CA ALA A 521 20.02 14.40 5.84
C ALA A 521 19.67 14.74 7.30
N ALA A 522 18.63 15.55 7.52
CA ALA A 522 18.14 15.86 8.86
C ALA A 522 17.57 14.62 9.58
N ASP A 523 16.82 13.78 8.86
CA ASP A 523 16.27 12.54 9.40
C ASP A 523 17.39 11.56 9.85
N MET A 524 18.45 11.41 9.05
CA MET A 524 19.62 10.60 9.44
C MET A 524 20.40 11.19 10.61
N LEU A 525 20.52 12.52 10.72
CA LEU A 525 21.18 13.18 11.84
C LEU A 525 20.39 13.02 13.15
N ASN A 526 19.06 13.05 13.08
CA ASN A 526 18.17 12.82 14.21
C ASN A 526 18.23 11.36 14.71
N GLU A 527 18.19 10.36 13.81
CA GLU A 527 18.29 8.96 14.23
C GLU A 527 19.68 8.63 14.80
N ALA A 528 20.75 9.23 14.26
CA ALA A 528 22.09 9.09 14.84
C ALA A 528 22.16 9.59 16.31
N ALA A 529 21.59 10.76 16.59
CA ALA A 529 21.52 11.30 17.96
C ALA A 529 20.64 10.43 18.88
N SER A 530 19.53 9.90 18.35
CA SER A 530 18.65 8.94 19.03
C SER A 530 19.40 7.65 19.43
N LEU A 531 20.25 7.11 18.54
CA LEU A 531 21.10 5.95 18.81
C LEU A 531 22.18 6.23 19.86
N GLU A 532 22.84 7.39 19.82
CA GLU A 532 23.80 7.77 20.87
C GLU A 532 23.13 7.93 22.24
N GLU A 533 21.93 8.51 22.32
CA GLU A 533 21.20 8.61 23.58
C GLU A 533 20.79 7.22 24.11
N LYS A 534 20.27 6.33 23.25
CA LYS A 534 19.96 4.93 23.62
C LYS A 534 21.21 4.24 24.19
N ARG A 535 22.38 4.38 23.54
CA ARG A 535 23.66 3.81 23.98
C ARG A 535 24.13 4.38 25.33
N GLN A 536 23.93 5.69 25.58
CA GLN A 536 24.26 6.32 26.87
C GLN A 536 23.29 5.92 28.00
N ARG A 537 22.00 5.71 27.70
CA ARG A 537 20.99 5.28 28.68
C ARG A 537 21.12 3.81 29.06
N GLY A 538 21.54 2.95 28.12
CA GLY A 538 21.76 1.50 28.35
C GLY A 538 23.08 1.13 29.03
N GLY A 539 23.97 2.09 29.28
CA GLY A 539 25.30 1.89 29.90
C GLY A 539 25.39 2.29 31.37
N LYS A 540 24.30 2.15 32.15
CA LYS A 540 24.20 2.51 33.58
C LYS A 540 23.61 1.39 34.42
#